data_AF-A0A1Y3Y2V4-F1
#
_entry.id   AF-A0A1Y3Y2V4-F1
#
_cell.length_a   1.000
_cell.length_b   1.000
_cell.length_c   1.000
_cell.angle_alpha   90.00
_cell.angle_beta   90.00
_cell.angle_gamma   90.00
#
_symmetry.space_group_name_H-M   'P 1'
#
loop_
_entity.id
_entity.type
_entity.pdbx_description
1 polymer ?
#
loop_
_entity_poly.entity_id
_entity_poly.type
_entity_poly.pdbx_seq_one_letter_code
_entity_poly.pdbx_strand_id
1 'polypeptide(L)'
;MDLLQAMKERHSVRSYDEKSIEAGTVEKLRSFIKECNKESGLHMQLVLDEPHAFEGFMAHYGKFSGVRNYIALISRKGNDLEEKLCLVIAIGYGQTQGVSHNSKPREKVMNAEAAPQDWFLRGIDAALLAPTAMNQQKFTFTCKGNLVSAKAGLGFYSKTDLGIVKYHFELGAGRENFRWV
;
A
#
# COMPACT_ATOMS: atom_id res chain seq x y z
N MET A 1 -11.64 8.88 -12.23
CA MET A 1 -10.33 8.97 -11.58
C MET A 1 -9.48 7.81 -12.08
N ASP A 2 -8.29 8.08 -12.60
CA ASP A 2 -7.32 7.02 -12.93
C ASP A 2 -6.52 6.59 -11.69
N LEU A 3 -5.75 5.50 -11.80
CA LEU A 3 -4.97 4.97 -10.68
C LEU A 3 -3.86 5.94 -10.21
N LEU A 4 -3.27 6.73 -11.11
CA LEU A 4 -2.20 7.66 -10.73
C LEU A 4 -2.73 8.82 -9.91
N GLN A 5 -3.90 9.34 -10.29
CA GLN A 5 -4.62 10.34 -9.51
C GLN A 5 -5.05 9.76 -8.15
N ALA A 6 -5.55 8.53 -8.13
CA ALA A 6 -5.90 7.84 -6.88
C ALA A 6 -4.69 7.72 -5.94
N MET A 7 -3.50 7.39 -6.46
CA MET A 7 -2.27 7.32 -5.65
C MET A 7 -1.87 8.68 -5.06
N LYS A 8 -2.04 9.77 -5.80
CA LYS A 8 -1.74 11.14 -5.33
C LYS A 8 -2.72 11.63 -4.27
N GLU A 9 -4.01 11.34 -4.44
CA GLU A 9 -5.06 11.76 -3.51
C GLU A 9 -5.11 10.89 -2.26
N ARG A 10 -4.62 9.64 -2.34
CA ARG A 10 -4.60 8.72 -1.21
C ARG A 10 -3.77 9.26 -0.06
N HIS A 11 -4.37 9.28 1.11
CA HIS A 11 -3.75 9.63 2.37
C HIS A 11 -4.18 8.63 3.46
N SER A 12 -3.42 8.57 4.54
CA SER A 12 -3.77 7.69 5.67
C SER A 12 -4.74 8.41 6.60
N VAL A 13 -5.97 7.89 6.70
CA VAL A 13 -7.01 8.37 7.62
C VAL A 13 -7.03 7.51 8.88
N ARG A 14 -7.25 8.15 10.03
CA ARG A 14 -7.37 7.48 11.34
C ARG A 14 -8.68 7.79 12.06
N SER A 15 -9.43 8.78 11.61
CA SER A 15 -10.72 9.16 12.18
C SER A 15 -11.81 9.07 11.11
N TYR A 16 -12.83 8.28 11.40
CA TYR A 16 -13.86 7.91 10.44
C TYR A 16 -15.25 8.28 10.96
N ASP A 17 -16.14 8.63 10.05
CA ASP A 17 -17.56 8.80 10.33
C ASP A 17 -18.23 7.44 10.49
N GLU A 18 -19.30 7.41 11.29
CA GLU A 18 -20.11 6.21 11.50
C GLU A 18 -21.00 5.86 10.30
N LYS A 19 -20.91 6.62 9.20
CA LYS A 19 -21.68 6.41 7.98
C LYS A 19 -21.34 5.04 7.37
N SER A 20 -22.35 4.20 7.16
CA SER A 20 -22.22 2.92 6.47
C SER A 20 -21.80 3.10 5.01
N ILE A 21 -20.98 2.18 4.51
CA ILE A 21 -20.54 2.13 3.11
C ILE A 21 -21.74 1.76 2.23
N GLU A 22 -21.95 2.46 1.12
CA GLU A 22 -23.10 2.18 0.24
C GLU A 22 -23.05 0.73 -0.29
N ALA A 23 -24.21 0.05 -0.38
CA ALA A 23 -24.30 -1.34 -0.80
C ALA A 23 -23.63 -1.62 -2.16
N GLY A 24 -23.80 -0.71 -3.14
CA GLY A 24 -23.13 -0.83 -4.44
C GLY A 24 -21.60 -0.76 -4.36
N THR A 25 -21.05 -0.04 -3.39
CA THR A 25 -19.61 0.02 -3.12
C THR A 25 -19.13 -1.24 -2.40
N VAL A 26 -19.91 -1.76 -1.45
CA VAL A 26 -19.65 -3.03 -0.77
C VAL A 26 -19.54 -4.17 -1.78
N GLU A 27 -20.47 -4.28 -2.73
CA GLU A 27 -20.43 -5.34 -3.75
C GLU A 27 -19.19 -5.26 -4.65
N LYS A 28 -18.80 -4.03 -5.04
CA LYS A 28 -17.55 -3.83 -5.80
C LYS A 28 -16.32 -4.26 -5.01
N LEU A 29 -16.25 -3.89 -3.72
CA LEU A 29 -15.15 -4.30 -2.84
C LEU A 29 -15.10 -5.83 -2.70
N ARG A 30 -16.25 -6.49 -2.47
CA ARG A 30 -16.32 -7.95 -2.36
C ARG A 30 -15.90 -8.65 -3.65
N SER A 31 -16.33 -8.15 -4.80
CA SER A 31 -15.93 -8.69 -6.11
C SER A 31 -14.42 -8.59 -6.32
N PHE A 32 -13.84 -7.42 -6.06
CA PHE A 32 -12.41 -7.21 -6.23
C PHE A 32 -11.57 -8.04 -5.24
N ILE A 33 -12.00 -8.12 -3.98
CA ILE A 33 -11.38 -9.00 -2.97
C ILE A 33 -11.39 -10.47 -3.43
N LYS A 34 -12.47 -10.93 -4.06
CA LYS A 34 -12.56 -12.29 -4.59
C LYS A 34 -11.54 -12.53 -5.71
N GLU A 35 -11.33 -11.56 -6.59
CA GLU A 35 -10.30 -11.60 -7.63
C GLU A 35 -8.90 -11.66 -7.01
N CYS A 36 -8.60 -10.75 -6.07
CA CYS A 36 -7.33 -10.76 -5.35
C CYS A 36 -7.04 -12.08 -4.63
N ASN A 37 -8.05 -12.66 -3.97
CA ASN A 37 -7.90 -13.97 -3.29
C ASN A 37 -7.63 -15.10 -4.29
N LYS A 38 -8.25 -15.07 -5.46
CA LYS A 38 -8.04 -16.07 -6.52
C LYS A 38 -6.62 -16.00 -7.08
N GLU A 39 -6.11 -14.79 -7.31
CA GLU A 39 -4.79 -14.58 -7.90
C GLU A 39 -3.64 -14.78 -6.91
N SER A 40 -3.80 -14.28 -5.68
CA SER A 40 -2.72 -14.29 -4.68
C SER A 40 -2.68 -15.53 -3.80
N GLY A 41 -3.78 -16.29 -3.70
CA GLY A 41 -3.94 -17.37 -2.73
C GLY A 41 -4.12 -16.90 -1.27
N LEU A 42 -4.12 -15.58 -1.03
CA LEU A 42 -4.40 -14.98 0.27
C LEU A 42 -5.87 -15.17 0.66
N HIS A 43 -6.16 -14.95 1.95
CA HIS A 43 -7.52 -14.86 2.46
C HIS A 43 -7.79 -13.44 2.96
N MET A 44 -8.36 -12.63 2.06
CA MET A 44 -8.81 -11.29 2.33
C MET A 44 -10.32 -11.29 2.59
N GLN A 45 -10.77 -10.57 3.62
CA GLN A 45 -12.18 -10.50 4.02
C GLN A 45 -12.58 -9.06 4.30
N LEU A 46 -13.71 -8.63 3.73
CA LEU A 46 -14.37 -7.38 4.07
C LEU A 46 -15.26 -7.59 5.30
N VAL A 47 -14.96 -6.87 6.37
CA VAL A 47 -15.75 -6.81 7.60
C VAL A 47 -16.41 -5.45 7.70
N LEU A 48 -17.70 -5.45 8.03
CA LEU A 48 -18.56 -4.26 8.10
C LEU A 48 -19.23 -4.18 9.47
N ASP A 49 -19.53 -2.96 9.90
CA ASP A 49 -20.30 -2.67 11.11
C ASP A 49 -19.77 -3.31 12.40
N GLU A 50 -18.45 -3.40 12.54
CA GLU A 50 -17.79 -3.91 13.75
C GLU A 50 -17.06 -2.79 14.50
N PRO A 51 -17.75 -2.03 15.39
CA PRO A 51 -17.19 -0.86 16.05
C PRO A 51 -16.09 -1.19 17.07
N HIS A 52 -16.08 -2.41 17.62
CA HIS A 52 -15.17 -2.79 18.70
C HIS A 52 -13.83 -3.39 18.23
N ALA A 53 -13.67 -3.63 16.92
CA ALA A 53 -12.46 -4.26 16.36
C ALA A 53 -11.17 -3.46 16.65
N PHE A 54 -11.31 -2.15 16.85
CA PHE A 54 -10.21 -1.22 17.12
C PHE A 54 -10.26 -0.63 18.55
N GLU A 55 -10.89 -1.31 19.50
CA GLU A 55 -10.89 -0.89 20.92
C GLU A 55 -9.82 -1.62 21.76
N GLY A 56 -9.22 -2.68 21.21
CA GLY A 56 -8.18 -3.47 21.89
C GLY A 56 -6.80 -2.82 21.91
N PHE A 57 -5.89 -3.39 22.71
CA PHE A 57 -4.55 -2.85 22.98
C PHE A 57 -3.70 -2.53 21.72
N MET A 58 -3.91 -3.26 20.62
CA MET A 58 -3.22 -3.02 19.33
C MET A 58 -3.70 -1.76 18.58
N ALA A 59 -4.93 -1.30 18.82
CA ALA A 59 -5.48 -0.13 18.15
C ALA A 59 -4.93 1.20 18.69
N HIS A 60 -4.37 1.20 19.90
CA HIS A 60 -3.67 2.36 20.46
C HIS A 60 -2.44 2.78 19.63
N TYR A 61 -1.83 1.86 18.87
CA TYR A 61 -0.67 2.17 18.03
C TYR A 61 -1.02 3.11 16.87
N GLY A 62 -2.28 3.06 16.40
CA GLY A 62 -2.75 3.83 15.25
C GLY A 62 -3.54 5.08 15.59
N LYS A 63 -3.94 5.30 16.85
CA LYS A 63 -4.90 6.35 17.27
C LYS A 63 -6.15 6.37 16.39
N PHE A 64 -6.70 5.19 16.11
CA PHE A 64 -7.92 5.06 15.32
C PHE A 64 -9.16 5.49 16.12
N SER A 65 -10.13 6.13 15.47
CA SER A 65 -11.43 6.46 16.03
C SER A 65 -12.55 6.27 14.99
N GLY A 66 -13.70 5.76 15.43
CA GLY A 66 -14.88 5.59 14.57
C GLY A 66 -14.74 4.52 13.47
N VAL A 67 -13.71 3.67 13.53
CA VAL A 67 -13.55 2.58 12.56
C VAL A 67 -14.63 1.52 12.81
N ARG A 68 -15.45 1.29 11.80
CA ARG A 68 -16.48 0.23 11.81
C ARG A 68 -16.28 -0.81 10.71
N ASN A 69 -15.42 -0.53 9.73
CA ASN A 69 -15.23 -1.36 8.56
C ASN A 69 -13.74 -1.53 8.28
N TYR A 70 -13.34 -2.74 7.89
CA TYR A 70 -11.95 -3.03 7.58
C TYR A 70 -11.84 -4.22 6.64
N ILE A 71 -10.69 -4.32 5.96
CA ILE A 71 -10.30 -5.50 5.20
C ILE A 71 -9.23 -6.22 6.01
N ALA A 72 -9.51 -7.45 6.43
CA ALA A 72 -8.52 -8.33 7.03
C ALA A 72 -7.79 -9.09 5.93
N LEU A 73 -6.46 -9.20 6.02
CA LEU A 73 -5.61 -9.94 5.10
C LEU A 73 -4.78 -10.95 5.89
N ILE A 74 -5.02 -12.23 5.64
CA ILE A 74 -4.38 -13.33 6.36
C ILE A 74 -3.67 -14.24 5.36
N SER A 75 -2.38 -14.44 5.60
CA SER A 75 -1.59 -15.46 4.92
C SER A 75 -1.97 -16.86 5.42
N ARG A 76 -2.01 -17.83 4.51
CA ARG A 76 -2.12 -19.24 4.90
C ARG A 76 -0.85 -19.65 5.64
N LYS A 77 -0.96 -20.66 6.50
CA LYS A 77 0.21 -21.26 7.14
C LYS A 77 1.05 -21.95 6.04
N GLY A 78 2.25 -21.45 5.79
CA GLY A 78 3.12 -21.91 4.72
C GLY A 78 4.45 -21.15 4.68
N ASN A 79 5.34 -21.56 3.77
CA ASN A 79 6.63 -20.92 3.49
C ASN A 79 6.67 -20.31 2.07
N ASP A 80 5.50 -20.10 1.48
CA ASP A 80 5.26 -19.59 0.13
C ASP A 80 5.37 -18.07 0.01
N LEU A 81 5.31 -17.35 1.15
CA LEU A 81 5.44 -15.90 1.21
C LEU A 81 6.78 -15.48 1.83
N GLU A 82 7.32 -14.36 1.38
CA GLU A 82 8.55 -13.78 1.94
C GLU A 82 8.39 -13.26 3.38
N GLU A 83 7.14 -12.97 3.79
CA GLU A 83 6.74 -12.51 5.11
C GLU A 83 5.33 -13.03 5.44
N LYS A 84 5.10 -13.44 6.70
CA LYS A 84 3.78 -13.83 7.16
C LYS A 84 2.89 -12.59 7.29
N LEU A 85 1.78 -12.56 6.56
CA LEU A 85 0.81 -11.47 6.59
C LEU A 85 -0.31 -11.73 7.59
N CYS A 86 -0.51 -10.77 8.49
CA CYS A 86 -1.68 -10.62 9.36
C CYS A 86 -1.94 -9.13 9.52
N LEU A 87 -2.68 -8.55 8.58
CA LEU A 87 -2.87 -7.10 8.46
C LEU A 87 -4.35 -6.76 8.39
N VAL A 88 -4.68 -5.56 8.84
CA VAL A 88 -6.00 -4.96 8.63
C VAL A 88 -5.85 -3.60 7.94
N ILE A 89 -6.76 -3.32 7.01
CA ILE A 89 -6.88 -2.02 6.35
C ILE A 89 -8.21 -1.42 6.78
N ALA A 90 -8.18 -0.43 7.67
CA ALA A 90 -9.36 0.33 8.05
C ALA A 90 -9.91 1.10 6.83
N ILE A 91 -11.24 1.07 6.64
CA ILE A 91 -11.91 1.75 5.54
C ILE A 91 -13.21 2.41 6.02
N GLY A 92 -13.61 3.49 5.35
CA GLY A 92 -14.82 4.25 5.67
C GLY A 92 -14.71 5.69 5.17
N TYR A 93 -15.68 6.52 5.53
CA TYR A 93 -15.63 7.95 5.23
C TYR A 93 -14.76 8.64 6.28
N GLY A 94 -13.70 9.31 5.84
CA GLY A 94 -12.81 10.03 6.73
C GLY A 94 -13.41 11.34 7.22
N GLN A 95 -13.30 11.60 8.51
CA GLN A 95 -13.61 12.92 9.10
C GLN A 95 -12.60 14.00 8.71
N THR A 96 -11.45 13.57 8.19
CA THR A 96 -10.37 14.43 7.73
C THR A 96 -9.86 13.94 6.39
N GLN A 97 -9.28 14.84 5.61
CA GLN A 97 -8.58 14.52 4.37
C GLN A 97 -7.13 14.03 4.62
N GLY A 98 -6.87 13.48 5.82
CA GLY A 98 -5.54 13.08 6.27
C GLY A 98 -4.54 14.24 6.31
N VAL A 99 -3.26 13.89 6.32
CA VAL A 99 -2.14 14.84 6.27
C VAL A 99 -1.26 14.47 5.09
N SER A 100 -0.76 15.47 4.37
CA SER A 100 0.23 15.25 3.30
C SER A 100 1.42 14.46 3.83
N HIS A 101 1.86 13.46 3.07
CA HIS A 101 3.01 12.65 3.45
C HIS A 101 4.31 13.43 3.23
N ASN A 102 5.16 13.48 4.26
CA ASN A 102 6.55 13.88 4.07
C ASN A 102 7.27 12.73 3.36
N SER A 103 7.71 12.97 2.14
CA SER A 103 8.47 11.99 1.35
C SER A 103 9.96 12.29 1.37
N LYS A 104 10.76 11.23 1.34
CA LYS A 104 12.20 11.35 1.16
C LYS A 104 12.52 11.92 -0.22
N PRO A 105 13.64 12.64 -0.36
CA PRO A 105 14.13 13.03 -1.68
C PRO A 105 14.53 11.77 -2.48
N ARG A 106 14.40 11.82 -3.81
CA ARG A 106 14.55 10.66 -4.72
C ARG A 106 15.89 9.94 -4.52
N GLU A 107 16.95 10.71 -4.30
CA GLU A 107 18.33 10.25 -4.14
C GLU A 107 18.51 9.36 -2.90
N LYS A 108 17.57 9.38 -1.95
CA LYS A 108 17.60 8.50 -0.76
C LYS A 108 16.93 7.16 -0.99
N VAL A 109 16.25 6.97 -2.12
CA VAL A 109 15.49 5.75 -2.44
C VAL A 109 15.84 5.17 -3.81
N MET A 110 16.81 5.75 -4.52
CA MET A 110 17.23 5.26 -5.82
C MET A 110 18.76 5.31 -6.01
N ASN A 111 19.27 4.37 -6.81
CA ASN A 111 20.62 4.36 -7.36
C ASN A 111 20.53 4.21 -8.88
N ALA A 112 21.29 4.99 -9.65
CA ALA A 112 21.35 4.87 -11.10
C ALA A 112 22.81 4.91 -11.56
N GLU A 113 23.22 3.99 -12.44
CA GLU A 113 24.60 3.95 -12.98
C GLU A 113 24.90 5.12 -13.93
N ALA A 114 23.86 5.69 -14.54
CA ALA A 114 23.92 6.83 -15.45
C ALA A 114 22.74 7.78 -15.16
N ALA A 115 22.65 8.88 -15.91
CA ALA A 115 21.51 9.79 -15.82
C ALA A 115 20.19 9.01 -16.01
N PRO A 116 19.29 8.96 -15.00
CA PRO A 116 18.07 8.18 -15.07
C PRO A 116 17.13 8.75 -16.13
N GLN A 117 16.53 7.87 -16.92
CA GLN A 117 15.49 8.25 -17.89
C GLN A 117 14.21 8.70 -17.15
N ASP A 118 13.40 9.53 -17.82
CA ASP A 118 12.19 10.11 -17.22
C ASP A 118 11.20 9.07 -16.68
N TRP A 119 11.06 7.94 -17.35
CA TRP A 119 10.17 6.87 -16.89
C TRP A 119 10.61 6.31 -15.53
N PHE A 120 11.92 6.22 -15.29
CA PHE A 120 12.45 5.75 -14.00
C PHE A 120 12.12 6.76 -12.91
N LEU A 121 12.34 8.06 -13.18
CA LEU A 121 12.03 9.13 -12.23
C LEU A 121 10.53 9.18 -11.88
N ARG A 122 9.63 9.01 -12.87
CA ARG A 122 8.19 8.90 -12.61
C ARG A 122 7.83 7.68 -11.78
N GLY A 123 8.52 6.55 -12.02
CA GLY A 123 8.40 5.35 -11.18
C GLY A 123 8.80 5.62 -9.73
N ILE A 124 9.91 6.31 -9.49
CA ILE A 124 10.36 6.70 -8.14
C ILE A 124 9.37 7.66 -7.49
N ASP A 125 8.85 8.65 -8.21
CA ASP A 125 7.83 9.56 -7.69
C ASP A 125 6.58 8.80 -7.25
N ALA A 126 6.10 7.87 -8.08
CA ALA A 126 4.95 7.05 -7.72
C ALA A 126 5.25 6.15 -6.51
N ALA A 127 6.44 5.53 -6.45
CA ALA A 127 6.85 4.71 -5.32
C ALA A 127 6.91 5.50 -4.00
N LEU A 128 7.25 6.78 -4.04
CA LEU A 128 7.25 7.67 -2.87
C LEU A 128 5.84 8.06 -2.38
N LEU A 129 4.79 7.88 -3.21
CA LEU A 129 3.39 8.06 -2.80
C LEU A 129 2.84 6.85 -2.04
N ALA A 130 3.52 5.70 -2.14
CA ALA A 130 3.07 4.45 -1.54
C ALA A 130 3.01 4.55 0.00
N PRO A 131 1.98 3.98 0.64
CA PRO A 131 1.98 3.84 2.09
C PRO A 131 3.08 2.87 2.51
N THR A 132 3.86 3.24 3.52
CA THR A 132 4.86 2.38 4.16
C THR A 132 4.64 2.39 5.67
N ALA A 133 4.99 1.30 6.35
CA ALA A 133 4.86 1.18 7.79
C ALA A 133 5.59 2.34 8.49
N MET A 134 4.87 3.07 9.35
CA MET A 134 5.38 4.24 10.06
C MET A 134 5.97 5.34 9.13
N ASN A 135 5.56 5.39 7.87
CA ASN A 135 6.11 6.25 6.81
C ASN A 135 7.65 6.15 6.69
N GLN A 136 8.21 4.96 6.93
CA GLN A 136 9.66 4.77 6.96
C GLN A 136 10.32 4.92 5.59
N GLN A 137 9.60 4.63 4.50
CA GLN A 137 10.11 4.65 3.12
C GLN A 137 11.49 3.97 3.01
N LYS A 138 11.59 2.76 3.56
CA LYS A 138 12.83 1.96 3.63
C LYS A 138 12.85 1.00 2.46
N PHE A 139 13.12 1.54 1.28
CA PHE A 139 13.32 0.79 0.07
C PHE A 139 14.39 1.49 -0.79
N THR A 140 14.97 0.74 -1.73
CA THR A 140 15.90 1.29 -2.71
C THR A 140 15.68 0.63 -4.05
N PHE A 141 15.46 1.45 -5.08
CA PHE A 141 15.44 1.02 -6.47
C PHE A 141 16.82 1.22 -7.11
N THR A 142 17.27 0.28 -7.92
CA THR A 142 18.52 0.43 -8.69
C THR A 142 18.24 0.25 -10.17
N CYS A 143 18.73 1.18 -10.99
CA CYS A 143 18.53 1.18 -12.44
C CYS A 143 19.85 1.09 -13.20
N LYS A 144 19.90 0.15 -14.15
CA LYS A 144 20.97 -0.02 -15.15
C LYS A 144 20.34 -0.16 -16.53
N GLY A 145 20.31 0.93 -17.30
CA GLY A 145 19.60 0.97 -18.58
C GLY A 145 18.09 0.84 -18.36
N ASN A 146 17.51 -0.28 -18.77
CA ASN A 146 16.10 -0.64 -18.53
C ASN A 146 15.93 -1.78 -17.50
N LEU A 147 17.03 -2.23 -16.89
CA LEU A 147 17.00 -3.25 -15.84
C LEU A 147 16.82 -2.57 -14.49
N VAL A 148 15.78 -2.96 -13.76
CA VAL A 148 15.44 -2.39 -12.46
C VAL A 148 15.40 -3.49 -11.41
N SER A 149 16.08 -3.27 -10.28
CA SER A 149 15.92 -4.08 -9.08
C SER A 149 15.38 -3.22 -7.93
N ALA A 150 14.72 -3.83 -6.97
CA ALA A 150 14.20 -3.16 -5.78
C ALA A 150 14.54 -3.98 -4.53
N LYS A 151 14.96 -3.31 -3.45
CA LYS A 151 15.30 -3.95 -2.18
C LYS A 151 14.60 -3.28 -1.02
N ALA A 152 14.08 -4.09 -0.09
CA ALA A 152 13.61 -3.62 1.21
C ALA A 152 14.79 -3.22 2.09
N GLY A 153 14.63 -2.15 2.86
CA GLY A 153 15.54 -1.79 3.94
C GLY A 153 15.25 -2.58 5.22
N LEU A 154 15.98 -2.27 6.29
CA LEU A 154 15.83 -2.92 7.60
C LEU A 154 14.69 -2.31 8.41
N GLY A 155 13.66 -3.08 8.73
CA GLY A 155 12.55 -2.64 9.58
C GLY A 155 11.39 -3.63 9.59
N PHE A 156 10.44 -3.41 10.49
CA PHE A 156 9.17 -4.15 10.50
C PHE A 156 8.38 -3.87 9.21
N TYR A 157 7.74 -4.90 8.65
CA TYR A 157 6.90 -4.84 7.46
C TYR A 157 7.59 -4.35 6.17
N SER A 158 8.93 -4.23 6.15
CA SER A 158 9.64 -3.66 5.00
C SER A 158 9.51 -4.51 3.73
N LYS A 159 9.29 -5.82 3.85
CA LYS A 159 9.02 -6.71 2.72
C LYS A 159 7.59 -6.53 2.18
N THR A 160 6.62 -6.41 3.08
CA THR A 160 5.25 -6.02 2.70
C THR A 160 5.25 -4.67 1.99
N ASP A 161 5.92 -3.67 2.56
CA ASP A 161 6.08 -2.34 1.97
C ASP A 161 6.76 -2.41 0.59
N LEU A 162 7.75 -3.30 0.42
CA LEU A 162 8.43 -3.50 -0.86
C LEU A 162 7.45 -3.91 -1.98
N GLY A 163 6.47 -4.76 -1.67
CA GLY A 163 5.42 -5.13 -2.62
C GLY A 163 4.58 -3.93 -3.06
N ILE A 164 4.16 -3.10 -2.09
CA ILE A 164 3.34 -1.91 -2.34
C ILE A 164 4.10 -0.90 -3.21
N VAL A 165 5.37 -0.62 -2.87
CA VAL A 165 6.19 0.37 -3.61
C VAL A 165 6.55 -0.13 -5.00
N LYS A 166 6.76 -1.44 -5.21
CA LYS A 166 6.99 -2.01 -6.55
C LYS A 166 5.77 -1.84 -7.43
N TYR A 167 4.57 -2.08 -6.89
CA TYR A 167 3.33 -1.86 -7.64
C TYR A 167 3.14 -0.39 -8.03
N HIS A 168 3.42 0.55 -7.11
CA HIS A 168 3.37 1.99 -7.43
C HIS A 168 4.41 2.37 -8.48
N PHE A 169 5.63 1.85 -8.35
CA PHE A 169 6.70 2.06 -9.34
C PHE A 169 6.26 1.59 -10.73
N GLU A 170 5.69 0.39 -10.86
CA GLU A 170 5.20 -0.14 -12.14
C GLU A 170 4.19 0.79 -12.82
N LEU A 171 3.25 1.34 -12.04
CA LEU A 171 2.23 2.25 -12.56
C LEU A 171 2.82 3.61 -12.98
N GLY A 172 3.78 4.15 -12.23
CA GLY A 172 4.44 5.42 -12.56
C GLY A 172 5.44 5.31 -13.70
N ALA A 173 6.18 4.20 -13.75
CA ALA A 173 7.20 3.92 -14.75
C ALA A 173 6.62 3.51 -16.10
N GLY A 174 5.47 2.84 -16.11
CA GLY A 174 4.98 2.11 -17.28
C GLY A 174 5.73 0.78 -17.42
N ARG A 175 4.98 -0.33 -17.31
CA ARG A 175 5.54 -1.70 -17.27
C ARG A 175 6.32 -2.09 -18.53
N GLU A 176 6.07 -1.40 -19.64
CA GLU A 176 6.74 -1.58 -20.92
C GLU A 176 8.15 -0.97 -20.97
N ASN A 177 8.47 -0.03 -20.08
CA ASN A 177 9.72 0.73 -20.14
C ASN A 177 10.90 0.03 -19.46
N PHE A 178 10.65 -1.05 -18.72
CA PHE A 178 11.68 -1.68 -17.91
C PHE A 178 11.48 -3.19 -17.73
N ARG A 179 12.49 -3.86 -17.16
CA ARG A 179 12.46 -5.27 -16.78
C ARG A 179 12.96 -5.43 -15.35
N TRP A 180 12.22 -6.19 -14.54
CA TRP A 180 12.66 -6.57 -13.21
C TRP A 180 13.86 -7.52 -13.29
N VAL A 181 14.86 -7.30 -12.42
CA VAL A 181 16.01 -8.17 -12.18
C VAL A 181 16.30 -8.36 -10.70
#